data_AF-A0A5B7TL15-F1
#
_entry.id   AF-A0A5B7TL15-F1
#
_cell.length_a   1.000
_cell.length_b   1.000
_cell.length_c   1.000
_cell.angle_alpha   90.00
_cell.angle_beta   90.00
_cell.angle_gamma   90.00
#
_symmetry.space_group_name_H-M   'P 1'
#
loop_
_entity.id
_entity.type
_entity.pdbx_description
1 polymer ?
#
loop_
_entity_poly.entity_id
_entity_poly.type
_entity_poly.pdbx_seq_one_letter_code
_entity_poly.pdbx_strand_id
1 'polypeptide(L)'
;MKIGDIYDFTNNRIRIIMFDDKEVFYQTINEDNTFVYAKYKTISYYRTPKDYFRKTSKLIKSLAFTEKELEIHRPDLPLRLNCFSGLFWTNKPFEKETEFNEFLESADISQEELKGLKSSKVVIFPKSQQQSNKKSILLENKNGYLSGKELMIQCFGIQSEYVKSEKPYFSRFRLIPDGREEKRLSGIGIYRLGIKGNVPSYYLGGEISMMELESEKSLIVEK
;
A
#
# COMPACT_ATOMS: atom_id res chain seq x y z
N MET A 1 6.39 -5.92 -20.20
CA MET A 1 6.19 -6.34 -18.79
C MET A 1 4.77 -6.81 -18.59
N LYS A 2 4.62 -8.03 -18.12
CA LYS A 2 3.38 -8.71 -17.75
C LYS A 2 3.55 -9.36 -16.37
N ILE A 3 2.44 -9.61 -15.67
CA ILE A 3 2.45 -10.39 -14.44
C ILE A 3 3.03 -11.79 -14.73
N GLY A 4 3.93 -12.26 -13.88
CA GLY A 4 4.62 -13.54 -14.02
C GLY A 4 5.89 -13.52 -14.88
N ASP A 5 6.13 -12.47 -15.67
CA ASP A 5 7.37 -12.33 -16.43
C ASP A 5 8.60 -12.40 -15.50
N ILE A 6 9.68 -12.97 -16.03
CA ILE A 6 10.95 -13.16 -15.34
C ILE A 6 11.99 -12.21 -15.93
N TYR A 7 12.65 -11.45 -15.07
CA TYR A 7 13.68 -10.47 -15.44
C TYR A 7 14.98 -10.74 -14.69
N ASP A 8 16.08 -10.30 -15.30
CA ASP A 8 17.31 -9.95 -14.59
C ASP A 8 17.18 -8.50 -14.14
N PHE A 9 17.30 -8.27 -12.83
CA PHE A 9 17.21 -6.94 -12.23
C PHE A 9 18.14 -6.87 -11.02
N THR A 10 19.07 -5.90 -11.02
CA THR A 10 20.05 -5.72 -9.92
C THR A 10 20.83 -6.99 -9.59
N ASN A 11 21.29 -7.72 -10.61
CA ASN A 11 22.00 -9.00 -10.50
C ASN A 11 21.19 -10.12 -9.82
N ASN A 12 19.87 -10.02 -9.84
CA ASN A 12 18.97 -11.03 -9.31
C ASN A 12 17.99 -11.47 -10.39
N ARG A 13 17.74 -12.77 -10.45
CA ARG A 13 16.62 -13.32 -11.21
C ARG A 13 15.35 -13.10 -10.42
N ILE A 14 14.43 -12.33 -10.96
CA ILE A 14 13.18 -11.96 -10.30
C ILE A 14 11.96 -12.36 -11.13
N ARG A 15 10.81 -12.43 -10.48
CA ARG A 15 9.51 -12.58 -11.13
C ARG A 15 8.59 -11.45 -10.74
N ILE A 16 7.92 -10.88 -11.73
CA ILE A 16 6.93 -9.82 -11.54
C ILE A 16 5.68 -10.42 -10.88
N ILE A 17 5.28 -9.87 -9.74
CA ILE A 17 4.06 -10.29 -9.06
C ILE A 17 2.87 -9.44 -9.47
N MET A 18 3.01 -8.12 -9.39
CA MET A 18 1.96 -7.14 -9.69
C MET A 18 2.61 -5.78 -9.93
N PHE A 19 1.91 -4.85 -10.57
CA PHE A 19 2.39 -3.48 -10.79
C PHE A 19 1.22 -2.57 -11.11
N ASP A 20 1.38 -1.27 -10.86
CA ASP A 20 0.49 -0.21 -11.32
C ASP A 20 1.26 0.75 -12.22
N ASP A 21 0.84 2.00 -12.33
CA ASP A 21 1.56 3.06 -13.05
C ASP A 21 2.83 3.55 -12.33
N LYS A 22 2.91 3.37 -11.01
CA LYS A 22 3.98 3.90 -10.14
C LYS A 22 5.06 2.89 -9.80
N GLU A 23 4.67 1.68 -9.37
CA GLU A 23 5.57 0.70 -8.78
C GLU A 23 5.42 -0.69 -9.40
N VAL A 24 6.51 -1.46 -9.32
CA VAL A 24 6.58 -2.87 -9.68
C VAL A 24 6.87 -3.68 -8.43
N PHE A 25 6.00 -4.64 -8.12
CA PHE A 25 6.19 -5.59 -7.02
C PHE A 25 6.75 -6.89 -7.60
N TYR A 26 7.82 -7.40 -6.99
CA TYR A 26 8.54 -8.58 -7.46
C TYR A 26 9.05 -9.45 -6.31
N GLN A 27 9.45 -10.68 -6.66
CA GLN A 27 10.21 -11.58 -5.78
C GLN A 27 11.38 -12.21 -6.51
N THR A 28 12.45 -12.50 -5.77
CA THR A 28 13.57 -13.29 -6.27
C THR A 28 13.17 -14.75 -6.46
N ILE A 29 13.66 -15.35 -7.53
CA ILE A 29 13.44 -16.75 -7.87
C ILE A 29 14.76 -17.48 -8.07
N ASN A 30 14.75 -18.80 -7.83
CA ASN A 30 15.84 -19.70 -8.13
C ASN A 30 15.94 -19.98 -9.64
N GLU A 31 16.99 -20.68 -10.06
CA GLU A 31 17.20 -21.05 -11.48
C GLU A 31 16.08 -21.93 -12.05
N ASP A 32 15.51 -22.80 -11.22
CA ASP A 32 14.32 -23.62 -11.54
C ASP A 32 13.02 -22.81 -11.59
N ASN A 33 13.09 -21.50 -11.35
CA ASN A 33 12.00 -20.53 -11.29
C ASN A 33 11.08 -20.66 -10.08
N THR A 34 11.46 -21.41 -9.05
CA THR A 34 10.76 -21.42 -7.76
C THR A 34 11.05 -20.15 -6.97
N PHE A 35 10.09 -19.69 -6.17
CA PHE A 35 10.29 -18.53 -5.30
C PHE A 35 11.26 -18.86 -4.15
N VAL A 36 12.25 -17.99 -3.92
CA VAL A 36 13.25 -18.18 -2.84
C VAL A 36 12.59 -18.25 -1.46
N TYR A 37 11.53 -17.46 -1.23
CA TYR A 37 10.85 -17.33 0.06
C TYR A 37 9.42 -17.91 0.04
N ALA A 38 9.27 -19.16 -0.42
CA ALA A 38 7.99 -19.85 -0.65
C ALA A 38 7.15 -20.17 0.62
N LYS A 39 7.14 -19.31 1.65
CA LYS A 39 6.21 -19.43 2.79
C LYS A 39 4.88 -18.76 2.44
N TYR A 40 4.03 -19.48 1.71
CA TYR A 40 2.78 -18.99 1.10
C TYR A 40 1.80 -18.27 2.06
N LYS A 41 1.85 -18.54 3.37
CA LYS A 41 0.92 -17.92 4.32
C LYS A 41 1.19 -16.44 4.61
N THR A 42 2.42 -15.96 4.50
CA THR A 42 2.73 -14.55 4.74
C THR A 42 3.83 -14.12 3.79
N ILE A 43 3.53 -13.14 2.95
CA ILE A 43 4.40 -12.72 1.86
C ILE A 43 4.61 -11.21 1.97
N SER A 44 5.88 -10.81 1.98
CA SER A 44 6.30 -9.44 1.71
C SER A 44 6.88 -9.41 0.29
N TYR A 45 6.56 -8.33 -0.44
CA TYR A 45 7.08 -8.13 -1.78
C TYR A 45 8.21 -7.11 -1.75
N TYR A 46 9.21 -7.33 -2.60
CA TYR A 46 10.10 -6.24 -2.98
C TYR A 46 9.35 -5.33 -3.94
N ARG A 47 9.67 -4.05 -3.92
CA ARG A 47 9.07 -3.05 -4.80
C ARG A 47 10.10 -2.03 -5.24
N THR A 48 9.86 -1.47 -6.42
CA THR A 48 10.72 -0.45 -7.02
C THR A 48 9.89 0.45 -7.92
N PRO A 49 10.29 1.72 -8.15
CA PRO A 49 9.64 2.57 -9.13
C PRO A 49 9.63 1.91 -10.51
N LYS A 50 8.48 1.95 -11.18
CA LYS A 50 8.27 1.28 -12.46
C LYS A 50 9.20 1.79 -13.56
N ASP A 51 9.46 3.09 -13.57
CA ASP A 51 10.35 3.70 -14.55
C ASP A 51 11.81 3.32 -14.32
N TYR A 52 12.24 3.21 -13.06
CA TYR A 52 13.55 2.66 -12.74
C TYR A 52 13.65 1.21 -13.21
N PHE A 53 12.68 0.38 -12.87
CA PHE A 53 12.63 -1.02 -13.29
C PHE A 53 12.74 -1.19 -14.80
N ARG A 54 11.96 -0.41 -15.57
CA ARG A 54 11.98 -0.45 -17.04
C ARG A 54 13.35 -0.10 -17.64
N LYS A 55 14.10 0.80 -17.01
CA LYS A 55 15.42 1.24 -17.49
C LYS A 55 16.53 0.27 -17.15
N THR A 56 16.42 -0.47 -16.04
CA THR A 56 17.53 -1.24 -15.47
C THR A 56 17.27 -2.75 -15.40
N SER A 57 16.20 -3.25 -16.03
CA SER A 57 15.90 -4.68 -16.08
C SER A 57 15.98 -5.24 -17.50
N LYS A 58 16.29 -6.52 -17.61
CA LYS A 58 16.32 -7.27 -18.87
C LYS A 58 15.36 -8.45 -18.79
N LEU A 59 14.39 -8.53 -19.71
CA LEU A 59 13.48 -9.66 -19.79
C LEU A 59 14.27 -10.94 -20.08
N ILE A 60 14.05 -11.97 -19.29
CA ILE A 60 14.61 -13.31 -19.51
C ILE A 60 13.59 -14.17 -20.25
N LYS A 61 12.38 -14.31 -19.69
CA LYS A 61 11.28 -15.05 -20.29
C LYS A 61 9.93 -14.61 -19.74
N SER A 62 8.89 -14.76 -20.57
CA SER A 62 7.51 -14.66 -20.11
C SER A 62 7.05 -15.99 -19.53
N LEU A 63 6.52 -15.98 -18.31
CA LEU A 63 5.99 -17.15 -17.62
C LEU A 63 4.73 -16.77 -16.84
N ALA A 64 3.57 -16.97 -17.45
CA ALA A 64 2.29 -16.66 -16.83
C ALA A 64 2.16 -17.31 -15.45
N PHE A 65 1.45 -16.64 -14.55
CA PHE A 65 1.06 -17.24 -13.28
C PHE A 65 0.11 -18.41 -13.52
N THR A 66 0.27 -19.44 -12.71
CA THR A 66 -0.73 -20.50 -12.54
C THR A 66 -1.97 -19.94 -11.84
N GLU A 67 -3.10 -20.65 -11.94
CA GLU A 67 -4.33 -20.27 -11.22
C GLU A 67 -4.10 -20.14 -9.71
N LYS A 68 -3.37 -21.08 -9.12
CA LYS A 68 -2.98 -21.04 -7.71
C LYS A 68 -2.16 -19.80 -7.34
N GLU A 69 -1.25 -19.37 -8.22
CA GLU A 69 -0.46 -18.14 -8.00
C GLU A 69 -1.34 -16.90 -8.11
N LEU A 70 -2.29 -16.87 -9.04
CA LEU A 70 -3.27 -15.77 -9.16
C LEU A 70 -4.15 -15.69 -7.90
N GLU A 71 -4.62 -16.82 -7.38
CA GLU A 71 -5.40 -16.91 -6.14
C GLU A 71 -4.64 -16.40 -4.92
N ILE A 72 -3.34 -16.75 -4.81
CA ILE A 72 -2.50 -16.33 -3.69
C ILE A 72 -2.17 -14.83 -3.81
N HIS A 73 -1.57 -14.42 -4.93
CA HIS A 73 -1.01 -13.09 -5.05
C HIS A 73 -2.07 -12.01 -5.24
N ARG A 74 -3.21 -12.36 -5.84
CA ARG A 74 -4.31 -11.45 -6.17
C ARG A 74 -3.80 -10.18 -6.87
N PRO A 75 -3.10 -10.31 -8.01
CA PRO A 75 -2.56 -9.15 -8.72
C PRO A 75 -3.65 -8.29 -9.38
N ASP A 76 -4.90 -8.78 -9.38
CA ASP A 76 -6.10 -8.02 -9.75
C ASP A 76 -6.49 -6.95 -8.73
N LEU A 77 -6.01 -7.08 -7.48
CA LEU A 77 -6.29 -6.10 -6.44
C LEU A 77 -5.38 -4.87 -6.57
N PRO A 78 -5.92 -3.67 -6.29
CA PRO A 78 -5.19 -2.41 -6.47
C PRO A 78 -3.98 -2.30 -5.53
N LEU A 79 -2.91 -1.66 -5.99
CA LEU A 79 -1.74 -1.37 -5.15
C LEU A 79 -1.94 -0.16 -4.24
N ARG A 80 -2.85 0.73 -4.65
CA ARG A 80 -3.19 2.01 -4.02
C ARG A 80 -4.70 2.17 -4.04
N LEU A 81 -5.27 2.56 -2.91
CA LEU A 81 -6.71 2.75 -2.72
C LEU A 81 -6.95 4.04 -1.93
N ASN A 82 -7.95 4.82 -2.38
CA ASN A 82 -8.48 5.97 -1.64
C ASN A 82 -7.37 6.91 -1.14
N CYS A 83 -6.46 7.25 -2.06
CA CYS A 83 -5.36 8.17 -1.83
C CYS A 83 -5.85 9.59 -2.09
N PHE A 84 -6.01 10.37 -1.02
CA PHE A 84 -6.60 11.70 -1.09
C PHE A 84 -5.71 12.71 -0.38
N SER A 85 -5.47 13.84 -1.06
CA SER A 85 -4.84 15.04 -0.48
C SER A 85 -5.84 15.80 0.39
N GLY A 86 -5.36 16.69 1.26
CA GLY A 86 -6.22 17.59 2.04
C GLY A 86 -6.96 16.94 3.22
N LEU A 87 -6.97 15.61 3.32
CA LEU A 87 -7.54 14.88 4.44
C LEU A 87 -6.48 14.33 5.39
N PHE A 88 -6.88 14.06 6.63
CA PHE A 88 -6.05 13.37 7.61
C PHE A 88 -6.90 12.35 8.38
N TRP A 89 -6.34 11.16 8.62
CA TRP A 89 -6.84 10.20 9.61
C TRP A 89 -7.19 10.91 10.92
N THR A 90 -8.41 10.72 11.39
CA THR A 90 -8.96 11.36 12.59
C THR A 90 -8.56 10.61 13.85
N ASN A 91 -8.57 11.28 15.01
CA ASN A 91 -8.35 10.66 16.33
C ASN A 91 -9.63 10.07 16.95
N LYS A 92 -10.73 10.06 16.20
CA LYS A 92 -12.01 9.46 16.58
C LYS A 92 -12.62 8.74 15.37
N PRO A 93 -13.28 7.60 15.59
CA PRO A 93 -14.10 6.98 14.55
C PRO A 93 -15.28 7.88 14.18
N PHE A 94 -15.84 7.65 12.99
CA PHE A 94 -17.14 8.23 12.62
C PHE A 94 -18.24 7.38 13.25
N GLU A 95 -19.16 8.01 13.99
CA GLU A 95 -20.28 7.30 14.62
C GLU A 95 -21.45 7.16 13.63
N LYS A 96 -21.61 8.16 12.76
CA LYS A 96 -22.67 8.21 11.75
C LYS A 96 -22.10 8.33 10.35
N GLU A 97 -22.83 7.74 9.41
CA GLU A 97 -22.51 7.81 8.00
C GLU A 97 -22.52 9.25 7.46
N THR A 98 -23.40 10.10 7.99
CA THR A 98 -23.48 11.52 7.61
C THR A 98 -22.22 12.29 7.98
N GLU A 99 -21.63 12.02 9.15
CA GLU A 99 -20.38 12.65 9.59
C GLU A 99 -19.21 12.29 8.66
N PHE A 100 -19.18 11.04 8.20
CA PHE A 100 -18.18 10.61 7.24
C PHE A 100 -18.35 11.31 5.88
N ASN A 101 -19.59 11.48 5.42
CA ASN A 101 -19.86 12.17 4.16
C ASN A 101 -19.47 13.65 4.24
N GLU A 102 -19.89 14.36 5.29
CA GLU A 102 -19.52 15.77 5.53
C GLU A 102 -18.00 15.95 5.60
N PHE A 103 -17.29 14.99 6.21
CA PHE A 103 -15.83 14.99 6.25
C PHE A 103 -15.20 14.87 4.87
N LEU A 104 -15.72 13.99 3.99
CA LEU A 104 -15.23 13.89 2.61
C LEU A 104 -15.53 15.15 1.79
N GLU A 105 -16.75 15.68 1.92
CA GLU A 105 -17.19 16.91 1.24
C GLU A 105 -16.33 18.11 1.65
N SER A 106 -15.85 18.17 2.89
CA SER A 106 -14.94 19.22 3.35
C SER A 106 -13.59 19.28 2.62
N ALA A 107 -13.25 18.22 1.88
CA ALA A 107 -12.07 18.14 1.02
C ALA A 107 -12.42 17.92 -0.45
N ASP A 108 -13.65 18.25 -0.86
CA ASP A 108 -14.15 18.14 -2.23
C ASP A 108 -14.09 16.70 -2.81
N ILE A 109 -14.25 15.67 -1.97
CA ILE A 109 -14.21 14.27 -2.38
C ILE A 109 -15.63 13.70 -2.42
N SER A 110 -16.03 13.23 -3.60
CA SER A 110 -17.32 12.58 -3.80
C SER A 110 -17.31 11.12 -3.35
N GLN A 111 -18.46 10.61 -2.90
CA GLN A 111 -18.57 9.21 -2.46
C GLN A 111 -18.30 8.20 -3.59
N GLU A 112 -18.59 8.59 -4.83
CA GLU A 112 -18.37 7.82 -6.05
C GLU A 112 -16.89 7.62 -6.37
N GLU A 113 -16.01 8.48 -5.83
CA GLU A 113 -14.56 8.34 -5.97
C GLU A 113 -13.99 7.24 -5.07
N LEU A 114 -14.75 6.82 -4.04
CA LEU A 114 -14.31 5.80 -3.11
C LEU A 114 -14.25 4.44 -3.79
N LYS A 115 -13.05 3.90 -3.89
CA LYS A 115 -12.77 2.59 -4.47
C LYS A 115 -12.89 1.52 -3.39
N GLY A 116 -13.72 0.53 -3.66
CA GLY A 116 -13.81 -0.67 -2.84
C GLY A 116 -12.76 -1.72 -3.19
N LEU A 117 -12.86 -2.87 -2.53
CA LEU A 117 -11.94 -4.00 -2.69
C LEU A 117 -12.73 -5.27 -2.99
N LYS A 118 -12.44 -5.91 -4.13
CA LYS A 118 -13.00 -7.21 -4.54
C LYS A 118 -12.40 -8.37 -3.73
N SER A 119 -12.60 -8.34 -2.43
CA SER A 119 -12.16 -9.36 -1.49
C SER A 119 -13.13 -9.42 -0.31
N SER A 120 -13.49 -10.64 0.12
CA SER A 120 -14.25 -10.86 1.36
C SER A 120 -13.42 -10.58 2.60
N LYS A 121 -12.08 -10.63 2.50
CA LYS A 121 -11.17 -10.46 3.62
C LYS A 121 -10.00 -9.56 3.25
N VAL A 122 -9.60 -8.70 4.17
CA VAL A 122 -8.39 -7.89 4.04
C VAL A 122 -7.74 -7.69 5.40
N VAL A 123 -6.42 -7.73 5.44
CA VAL A 123 -5.66 -7.41 6.66
C VAL A 123 -5.17 -5.97 6.57
N ILE A 124 -5.58 -5.14 7.51
CA ILE A 124 -5.17 -3.73 7.61
C ILE A 124 -4.08 -3.58 8.65
N PHE A 125 -2.99 -2.91 8.27
CA PHE A 125 -1.89 -2.53 9.14
C PHE A 125 -1.98 -1.03 9.43
N PRO A 126 -2.57 -0.63 10.58
CA PRO A 126 -2.49 0.76 11.01
C PRO A 126 -1.04 1.15 11.29
N LYS A 127 -0.80 2.46 11.31
CA LYS A 127 0.51 3.04 11.59
C LYS A 127 0.38 4.06 12.70
N SER A 128 1.38 4.20 13.57
CA SER A 128 1.42 5.42 14.38
C SER A 128 1.76 6.62 13.49
N GLN A 129 1.49 7.82 14.00
CA GLN A 129 1.98 9.05 13.37
C GLN A 129 3.53 9.11 13.29
N GLN A 130 4.24 8.31 14.09
CA GLN A 130 5.70 8.11 14.00
C GLN A 130 6.07 6.83 13.23
N GLN A 131 5.11 6.27 12.48
CA GLN A 131 5.25 5.15 11.55
C GLN A 131 5.70 3.80 12.15
N SER A 132 5.63 3.65 13.47
CA SER A 132 5.82 2.35 14.14
C SER A 132 4.77 1.36 13.67
N ASN A 133 5.16 0.11 13.44
CA ASN A 133 4.23 -0.97 13.12
C ASN A 133 3.24 -1.19 14.28
N LYS A 134 1.95 -1.30 13.94
CA LYS A 134 0.88 -1.63 14.87
C LYS A 134 0.33 -3.02 14.59
N LYS A 135 -0.47 -3.53 15.53
CA LYS A 135 -1.12 -4.83 15.37
C LYS A 135 -2.04 -4.77 14.16
N SER A 136 -1.90 -5.75 13.27
CA SER A 136 -2.77 -5.86 12.11
C SER A 136 -4.17 -6.31 12.50
N ILE A 137 -5.17 -5.82 11.79
CA ILE A 137 -6.59 -6.13 12.02
C ILE A 137 -7.14 -6.81 10.77
N LEU A 138 -7.91 -7.88 10.95
CA LEU A 138 -8.61 -8.57 9.86
C LEU A 138 -9.99 -7.94 9.71
N LEU A 139 -10.29 -7.45 8.52
CA LEU A 139 -11.63 -7.04 8.11
C LEU A 139 -12.25 -8.15 7.28
N GLU A 140 -13.51 -8.47 7.56
CA GLU A 140 -14.27 -9.50 6.87
C GLU A 140 -15.64 -8.96 6.46
N ASN A 141 -16.03 -9.22 5.20
CA ASN A 141 -17.36 -8.95 4.68
C ASN A 141 -17.94 -10.22 4.07
N LYS A 142 -19.19 -10.54 4.44
CA LYS A 142 -19.87 -11.78 4.03
C LYS A 142 -20.27 -11.80 2.55
N ASN A 143 -20.37 -10.65 1.91
CA ASN A 143 -20.85 -10.49 0.54
C ASN A 143 -19.72 -10.63 -0.52
N GLY A 144 -18.49 -10.95 -0.11
CA GLY A 144 -17.38 -11.15 -1.05
C GLY A 144 -16.67 -9.87 -1.50
N TYR A 145 -17.16 -8.70 -1.10
CA TYR A 145 -16.68 -7.39 -1.51
C TYR A 145 -16.82 -6.38 -0.37
N LEU A 146 -15.81 -5.52 -0.22
CA LEU A 146 -15.83 -4.36 0.68
C LEU A 146 -16.09 -3.12 -0.17
N SER A 147 -17.20 -2.42 0.07
CA SER A 147 -17.45 -1.14 -0.61
C SER A 147 -16.41 -0.09 -0.23
N GLY A 148 -16.17 0.91 -1.11
CA GLY A 148 -15.19 1.95 -0.82
C GLY A 148 -15.52 2.71 0.46
N LYS A 149 -16.80 3.04 0.64
CA LYS A 149 -17.33 3.69 1.84
C LYS A 149 -17.13 2.85 3.11
N GLU A 150 -17.59 1.60 3.09
CA GLU A 150 -17.44 0.68 4.23
C GLU A 150 -15.97 0.48 4.60
N LEU A 151 -15.10 0.27 3.61
CA LEU A 151 -13.67 0.10 3.81
C LEU A 151 -13.06 1.34 4.47
N MET A 152 -13.41 2.54 4.00
CA MET A 152 -12.89 3.79 4.54
C MET A 152 -13.34 4.02 5.97
N ILE A 153 -14.64 3.88 6.28
CA ILE A 153 -15.15 4.03 7.65
C ILE A 153 -14.44 3.07 8.61
N GLN A 154 -14.28 1.80 8.24
CA GLN A 154 -13.56 0.83 9.06
C GLN A 154 -12.07 1.19 9.22
N CYS A 155 -11.41 1.68 8.16
CA CYS A 155 -10.02 2.09 8.21
C CYS A 155 -9.81 3.34 9.09
N PHE A 156 -10.72 4.33 9.05
CA PHE A 156 -10.71 5.46 9.97
C PHE A 156 -10.89 5.02 11.42
N GLY A 157 -11.83 4.12 11.68
CA GLY A 157 -12.02 3.54 13.01
C GLY A 157 -10.75 2.86 13.54
N ILE A 158 -10.14 1.99 12.74
CA ILE A 158 -8.88 1.31 13.05
C ILE A 158 -7.74 2.31 13.33
N GLN A 159 -7.58 3.30 12.46
CA GLN A 159 -6.46 4.21 12.53
C GLN A 159 -6.58 5.21 13.69
N SER A 160 -7.82 5.53 14.09
CA SER A 160 -8.10 6.52 15.13
C SER A 160 -7.43 6.21 16.48
N GLU A 161 -7.28 4.93 16.83
CA GLU A 161 -6.56 4.48 18.03
C GLU A 161 -5.09 4.93 18.08
N TYR A 162 -4.51 5.26 16.92
CA TYR A 162 -3.09 5.56 16.75
C TYR A 162 -2.83 7.00 16.32
N VAL A 163 -3.89 7.82 16.21
CA VAL A 163 -3.81 9.25 15.93
C VAL A 163 -3.94 10.00 17.25
N LYS A 164 -2.89 10.75 17.58
CA LYS A 164 -2.78 11.59 18.77
C LYS A 164 -2.79 13.05 18.34
N SER A 165 -3.72 13.84 18.87
CA SER A 165 -3.89 15.26 18.52
C SER A 165 -2.65 16.10 18.85
N GLU A 166 -1.90 15.69 19.87
CA GLU A 166 -0.68 16.35 20.31
C GLU A 166 0.55 15.98 19.46
N LYS A 167 0.44 14.99 18.57
CA LYS A 167 1.56 14.54 17.74
C LYS A 167 1.42 15.04 16.30
N PRO A 168 2.54 15.46 15.69
CA PRO A 168 2.57 15.80 14.28
C PRO A 168 2.25 14.58 13.42
N TYR A 169 1.46 14.80 12.38
CA TYR A 169 0.90 13.76 11.52
C TYR A 169 1.94 13.18 10.56
N PHE A 170 2.06 11.84 10.51
CA PHE A 170 3.05 11.07 9.72
C PHE A 170 4.47 11.64 9.62
N SER A 171 4.92 12.38 10.65
CA SER A 171 6.25 12.94 10.65
C SER A 171 7.27 11.85 10.96
N ARG A 172 8.02 11.43 9.94
CA ARG A 172 9.43 11.13 10.24
C ARG A 172 10.12 12.47 10.35
N PHE A 173 10.14 13.01 11.57
CA PHE A 173 11.16 13.98 11.92
C PHE A 173 12.50 13.27 11.81
N ARG A 174 13.18 13.37 10.66
CA ARG A 174 14.62 13.27 10.63
C ARG A 174 15.11 14.70 10.56
N LEU A 175 15.18 15.33 11.73
CA LEU A 175 16.09 16.45 11.95
C LEU A 175 17.49 15.98 11.53
N ILE A 176 17.89 16.35 10.32
CA ILE A 176 19.30 16.50 9.98
C ILE A 176 19.74 17.77 10.71
N PRO A 177 20.93 17.82 11.34
CA PRO A 177 21.38 18.92 12.20
C PRO A 177 21.35 20.36 11.62
N ASP A 178 20.88 20.56 10.39
CA ASP A 178 21.01 21.81 9.63
C ASP A 178 19.66 22.41 9.14
N GLY A 179 18.53 22.09 9.80
CA GLY A 179 17.30 22.90 9.67
C GLY A 179 16.52 22.80 8.35
N ARG A 180 16.54 21.64 7.67
CA ARG A 180 15.82 21.44 6.40
C ARG A 180 14.31 21.26 6.57
N GLU A 181 13.55 21.75 5.60
CA GLU A 181 12.10 21.57 5.51
C GLU A 181 11.75 20.13 5.11
N GLU A 182 10.90 19.48 5.91
CA GLU A 182 10.47 18.10 5.67
C GLU A 182 9.28 18.04 4.71
N LYS A 183 9.40 17.19 3.68
CA LYS A 183 8.21 16.71 2.97
C LYS A 183 7.39 15.85 3.91
N ARG A 184 6.36 16.47 4.49
CA ARG A 184 5.38 15.78 5.33
C ARG A 184 4.51 14.92 4.42
N LEU A 185 4.30 13.66 4.80
CA LEU A 185 3.20 12.92 4.23
C LEU A 185 1.90 13.59 4.68
N SER A 186 1.29 14.35 3.76
CA SER A 186 -0.07 14.85 3.86
C SER A 186 -1.06 13.79 3.43
N GLY A 187 -2.35 14.05 3.61
CA GLY A 187 -3.38 13.22 3.05
C GLY A 187 -3.58 11.90 3.78
N ILE A 188 -4.34 11.04 3.11
CA ILE A 188 -4.60 9.65 3.51
C ILE A 188 -4.43 8.73 2.31
N GLY A 189 -4.16 7.46 2.57
CA GLY A 189 -4.10 6.44 1.53
C GLY A 189 -3.97 5.03 2.08
N ILE A 190 -4.42 4.06 1.29
CA ILE A 190 -4.39 2.64 1.62
C ILE A 190 -3.50 1.93 0.59
N TYR A 191 -2.45 1.28 1.06
CA TYR A 191 -1.38 0.76 0.18
C TYR A 191 -1.15 -0.71 0.36
N ARG A 192 -1.05 -1.44 -0.74
CA ARG A 192 -0.73 -2.87 -0.75
C ARG A 192 0.58 -3.11 -0.04
N LEU A 193 0.56 -4.03 0.92
CA LEU A 193 1.74 -4.44 1.69
C LEU A 193 2.21 -5.83 1.29
N GLY A 194 1.27 -6.77 1.14
CA GLY A 194 1.62 -8.17 0.94
C GLY A 194 0.47 -9.14 1.16
N ILE A 195 0.80 -10.28 1.76
CA ILE A 195 -0.15 -11.30 2.21
C ILE A 195 0.10 -11.59 3.69
N LYS A 196 -0.97 -11.72 4.47
CA LYS A 196 -0.93 -12.17 5.87
C LYS A 196 -2.02 -13.21 6.10
N GLY A 197 -1.62 -14.43 6.47
CA GLY A 197 -2.54 -15.55 6.67
C GLY A 197 -3.34 -15.93 5.42
N ASN A 198 -2.73 -15.92 4.23
CA ASN A 198 -3.39 -16.07 2.92
C ASN A 198 -4.39 -14.95 2.57
N VAL A 199 -4.42 -13.86 3.32
CA VAL A 199 -5.30 -12.72 3.06
C VAL A 199 -4.47 -11.55 2.52
N PRO A 200 -4.94 -10.85 1.47
CA PRO A 200 -4.41 -9.58 1.04
C PRO A 200 -4.18 -8.61 2.22
N SER A 201 -2.96 -8.08 2.38
CA SER A 201 -2.68 -7.03 3.36
C SER A 201 -2.39 -5.66 2.76
N TYR A 202 -2.83 -4.63 3.50
CA TYR A 202 -2.64 -3.21 3.20
C TYR A 202 -2.19 -2.46 4.44
N TYR A 203 -1.50 -1.34 4.28
CA TYR A 203 -1.21 -0.42 5.37
C TYR A 203 -1.84 0.95 5.13
N LEU A 204 -2.11 1.66 6.23
CA LEU A 204 -2.66 3.01 6.21
C LEU A 204 -1.53 4.03 6.22
N GLY A 205 -1.52 4.94 5.26
CA GLY A 205 -0.48 5.96 5.05
C GLY A 205 -1.07 7.31 4.68
N GLY A 206 -0.24 8.19 4.10
CA GLY A 206 -0.68 9.48 3.54
C GLY A 206 -1.12 9.37 2.07
N GLU A 207 -1.22 10.50 1.37
CA GLU A 207 -1.58 10.58 -0.06
C GLU A 207 -0.60 9.87 -0.99
N ILE A 208 0.66 9.76 -0.56
CA ILE A 208 1.74 9.03 -1.22
C ILE A 208 2.21 7.91 -0.29
N SER A 209 2.59 6.78 -0.90
CA SER A 209 3.11 5.63 -0.17
C SER A 209 4.45 5.99 0.48
N MET A 210 4.73 5.46 1.68
CA MET A 210 6.02 5.66 2.34
C MET A 210 7.21 5.22 1.49
N MET A 211 7.03 4.19 0.66
CA MET A 211 8.13 3.67 -0.15
C MET A 211 8.28 4.38 -1.49
N GLU A 212 7.20 5.00 -1.97
CA GLU A 212 7.27 5.95 -3.08
C GLU A 212 8.05 7.21 -2.63
N LEU A 213 7.72 7.74 -1.45
CA LEU A 213 8.45 8.87 -0.86
C LEU A 213 9.96 8.58 -0.69
N GLU A 214 10.32 7.38 -0.22
CA GLU A 214 11.73 7.00 0.01
C GLU A 214 12.50 6.69 -1.30
N SER A 215 11.82 6.53 -2.43
CA SER A 215 12.45 6.11 -3.69
C SER A 215 12.47 7.17 -4.79
N GLU A 216 11.54 8.13 -4.79
CA GLU A 216 11.52 9.22 -5.77
C GLU A 216 12.48 10.34 -5.38
N LYS A 217 13.58 10.52 -6.13
CA LYS A 217 14.55 11.60 -5.87
C LYS A 217 13.94 13.00 -5.85
N SER A 218 12.94 13.27 -6.70
CA SER A 218 12.18 14.54 -6.68
C SER A 218 11.44 14.74 -5.36
N LEU A 219 11.10 13.66 -4.65
CA LEU A 219 10.49 13.65 -3.34
C LEU A 219 11.51 13.56 -2.19
N ILE A 220 12.78 13.39 -2.51
CA ILE A 220 13.89 13.44 -1.56
C ILE A 220 14.46 14.86 -1.60
N VAL A 221 14.48 15.53 -0.44
CA VAL A 221 15.14 16.85 -0.33
C VAL A 221 16.65 16.62 -0.45
N GLU A 222 17.22 16.96 -1.62
CA GLU A 222 18.65 16.86 -1.89
C GLU A 222 19.47 17.84 -1.02
N LYS A 223 20.79 17.64 -0.96
CA LYS A 223 21.67 18.33 -0.03
C LYS A 223 21.89 19.80 -0.32
#